data_AF-A0A353ILK9-F1
#
_entry.id   AF-A0A353ILK9-F1
#
_cell.length_a   1.000
_cell.length_b   1.000
_cell.length_c   1.000
_cell.angle_alpha   90.00
_cell.angle_beta   90.00
_cell.angle_gamma   90.00
#
_symmetry.space_group_name_H-M   'P 1'
#
loop_
_entity.id
_entity.type
_entity.pdbx_description
1 polymer ?
#
loop_
_entity_poly.entity_id
_entity_poly.type
_entity_poly.pdbx_seq_one_letter_code
_entity_poly.pdbx_strand_id
1 'polypeptide(L)' 'GFKSKLRTLPEDLAHAIQSLDRQALHAAHLAFVHPSTGTLMEFNSEVPDDLAEIVRQFKQL' A
#
# COMPACT_ATOMS: atom_id res chain seq x y z
N GLY A 1 -14.51 -7.06 -15.23
CA GLY A 1 -13.61 -5.94 -14.87
C GLY A 1 -13.59 -5.76 -13.37
N PHE A 2 -12.58 -5.08 -12.81
CA PHE A 2 -12.40 -4.93 -11.35
C PHE A 2 -13.65 -4.44 -10.59
N LYS A 3 -14.41 -3.49 -11.15
CA LYS A 3 -15.64 -2.95 -10.53
C LYS A 3 -16.71 -4.01 -10.24
N SER A 4 -16.80 -5.10 -11.02
CA SER A 4 -17.77 -6.16 -10.74
C SER A 4 -17.35 -7.06 -9.56
N LYS A 5 -16.06 -7.09 -9.22
CA LYS A 5 -15.51 -7.85 -8.09
C LYS A 5 -15.67 -7.11 -6.77
N LEU A 6 -15.78 -5.78 -6.77
CA LEU A 6 -16.07 -5.02 -5.55
C LEU A 6 -17.39 -5.43 -4.89
N ARG A 7 -18.39 -5.85 -5.68
CA ARG A 7 -19.71 -6.29 -5.20
C ARG A 7 -19.69 -7.60 -4.41
N THR A 8 -18.56 -8.33 -4.43
CA THR A 8 -18.41 -9.60 -3.71
C THR A 8 -17.60 -9.43 -2.42
N LEU A 9 -17.14 -8.22 -2.11
CA LEU A 9 -16.40 -7.92 -0.88
C LEU A 9 -17.36 -7.40 0.20
N PRO A 10 -17.00 -7.52 1.49
CA PRO A 10 -17.71 -6.81 2.56
C PRO A 10 -17.79 -5.31 2.27
N GLU A 11 -18.86 -4.68 2.74
CA GLU A 11 -19.17 -3.28 2.46
C GLU A 11 -18.03 -2.34 2.87
N ASP A 12 -17.49 -2.53 4.07
CA ASP A 12 -16.38 -1.72 4.60
C ASP A 12 -15.12 -1.81 3.72
N LEU A 13 -14.79 -3.01 3.23
CA LEU A 13 -13.63 -3.25 2.37
C LEU A 13 -13.85 -2.68 0.97
N ALA A 14 -15.04 -2.89 0.41
CA ALA A 14 -15.40 -2.33 -0.89
C ALA A 14 -15.39 -0.79 -0.84
N HIS A 15 -15.82 -0.19 0.27
CA HIS A 15 -15.77 1.26 0.48
C HIS A 15 -14.32 1.74 0.59
N ALA A 16 -13.50 1.13 1.45
CA ALA A 16 -12.10 1.51 1.63
C ALA A 16 -11.31 1.48 0.31
N ILE A 17 -11.52 0.45 -0.53
CA ILE A 17 -10.90 0.34 -1.85
C ILE A 17 -11.39 1.42 -2.82
N GLN A 18 -12.68 1.77 -2.78
CA GLN A 18 -13.24 2.83 -3.63
C GLN A 18 -12.81 4.23 -3.21
N SER A 19 -12.51 4.42 -1.92
CA SER A 19 -12.03 5.69 -1.37
C SER A 19 -10.55 5.95 -1.63
N LEU A 20 -9.78 4.98 -2.14
CA LEU A 20 -8.41 5.22 -2.59
C LEU A 20 -8.41 6.18 -3.80
N ASP A 21 -7.94 7.41 -3.57
CA ASP A 21 -7.76 8.45 -4.58
C ASP A 21 -6.45 8.30 -5.39
N ARG A 22 -5.65 7.31 -5.01
CA ARG A 22 -4.33 7.01 -5.54
C ARG A 22 -4.17 5.51 -5.79
N GLN A 23 -3.07 5.14 -6.44
CA GLN A 23 -2.72 3.73 -6.63
C GLN A 23 -2.45 3.07 -5.27
N ALA A 24 -2.87 1.80 -5.13
CA ALA A 24 -2.50 0.93 -4.01
C ALA A 24 -1.03 0.48 -4.13
N LEU A 25 -0.12 1.45 -4.12
CA LEU A 25 1.31 1.30 -4.30
C LEU A 25 2.03 2.15 -3.23
N HIS A 26 3.09 1.59 -2.65
CA HIS A 26 3.92 2.28 -1.66
C HIS A 26 5.38 1.82 -1.77
N ALA A 27 6.31 2.76 -1.87
CA ALA A 27 7.75 2.49 -1.87
C ALA A 27 8.25 2.39 -0.42
N ALA A 28 8.12 1.21 0.18
CA ALA A 28 8.45 1.00 1.60
C ALA A 28 9.96 1.03 1.90
N HIS A 29 10.80 0.79 0.88
CA HIS A 29 12.24 0.66 1.03
C HIS A 29 12.97 1.34 -0.12
N LEU A 30 14.02 2.07 0.20
CA LEU A 30 14.92 2.71 -0.76
C LEU A 30 16.36 2.44 -0.33
N ALA A 31 17.17 1.91 -1.25
CA ALA A 31 18.59 1.70 -1.03
C ALA A 31 19.39 2.24 -2.21
N PHE A 32 20.49 2.94 -1.90
CA PHE A 32 21.44 3.42 -2.90
C PHE A 32 22.82 3.66 -2.29
N VAL A 33 23.84 3.71 -3.14
CA VAL A 33 25.20 4.07 -2.75
C VAL A 33 25.31 5.59 -2.73
N HIS A 34 25.70 6.17 -1.58
CA HIS A 34 25.84 7.60 -1.43
C HIS A 34 26.88 8.16 -2.43
N PRO A 35 26.52 9.14 -3.27
CA PRO A 35 27.34 9.52 -4.42
C PRO A 35 28.68 10.16 -4.05
N SER A 36 28.79 10.76 -2.86
CA SER A 36 30.04 11.39 -2.42
C SER A 36 30.90 10.51 -1.50
N THR A 37 30.30 9.57 -0.77
CA THR A 37 31.03 8.78 0.25
C THR A 37 31.18 7.31 -0.14
N GLY A 38 30.44 6.82 -1.14
CA GLY A 38 30.45 5.42 -1.54
C GLY A 38 29.79 4.47 -0.53
N THR A 39 29.19 5.00 0.54
CA THR A 39 28.55 4.20 1.60
C THR A 39 27.18 3.72 1.14
N LEU A 40 26.85 2.46 1.37
CA LEU A 40 25.48 1.96 1.19
C LEU A 40 24.56 2.65 2.20
N MET A 41 23.50 3.27 1.71
CA MET A 41 22.45 3.87 2.52
C MET A 41 21.13 3.18 2.25
N GLU A 42 20.36 2.98 3.32
CA GLU A 42 19.05 2.36 3.29
C GLU A 42 18.05 3.20 4.07
N PHE A 43 16.85 3.31 3.53
CA PHE A 43 15.74 4.05 4.09
C PHE A 43 14.50 3.17 4.06
N ASN A 44 13.70 3.26 5.11
CA ASN A 44 12.42 2.57 5.21
C ASN A 44 11.33 3.58 5.57
N SER A 45 10.13 3.37 5.03
CA SER A 45 8.92 4.08 5.43
C SER A 45 7.86 3.08 5.84
N GLU A 46 7.11 3.44 6.87
CA GLU A 46 5.95 2.67 7.31
C GLU A 46 4.86 2.68 6.25
N VAL A 47 4.11 1.58 6.17
CA VAL A 47 2.97 1.47 5.26
C VAL A 47 1.92 2.49 5.69
N PRO A 48 1.42 3.35 4.79
CA PRO A 48 0.41 4.34 5.13
C PRO A 48 -0.90 3.70 5.62
N ASP A 49 -1.60 4.39 6.52
CA ASP A 49 -2.79 3.86 7.20
C ASP A 49 -3.89 3.38 6.26
N ASP A 50 -4.09 4.09 5.13
CA ASP A 50 -5.09 3.75 4.11
C ASP A 50 -4.85 2.35 3.51
N LEU A 51 -3.60 2.00 3.20
CA LEU A 51 -3.22 0.69 2.69
C LEU A 51 -3.14 -0.35 3.80
N ALA A 52 -2.67 0.04 4.99
CA ALA A 52 -2.58 -0.87 6.13
C ALA A 52 -3.96 -1.40 6.52
N GLU A 53 -4.97 -0.54 6.54
CA GLU A 53 -6.36 -0.88 6.82
C GLU A 53 -6.92 -1.87 5.79
N ILE A 54 -6.76 -1.58 4.50
CA ILE A 54 -7.23 -2.45 3.41
C ILE A 54 -6.57 -3.82 3.48
N VAL A 55 -5.25 -3.88 3.71
CA VAL A 55 -4.52 -5.15 3.86
C VAL A 55 -5.02 -5.93 5.08
N ARG A 56 -5.29 -5.26 6.20
CA ARG A 56 -5.83 -5.90 7.40
C ARG A 56 -7.18 -6.55 7.12
N GLN A 57 -8.09 -5.84 6.48
CA GLN A 57 -9.42 -6.35 6.15
C GLN A 57 -9.35 -7.53 5.17
N PHE A 58 -8.48 -7.47 4.14
CA PHE A 58 -8.26 -8.60 3.24
C PHE A 58 -7.73 -9.86 3.95
N LYS A 59 -6.88 -9.71 4.97
CA LYS A 59 -6.36 -10.85 5.76
C LYS A 59 -7.42 -11.53 6.64
N GLN A 60 -8.57 -10.89 6.84
CA GLN A 60 -9.66 -11.38 7.68
C GLN A 60 -10.81 -12.00 6.87
N LEU A 61 -10.71 -11.99 5.54
CA LEU A 61 -11.61 -12.71 4.63
C LEU A 61 -11.25 -14.20 4.58
#